data_AF-X0ZGH9-F1
#
_entry.id   AF-X0ZGH9-F1
#
_cell.length_a   1.000
_cell.length_b   1.000
_cell.length_c   1.000
_cell.angle_alpha   90.00
_cell.angle_beta   90.00
_cell.angle_gamma   90.00
#
_symmetry.space_group_name_H-M   'P 1'
#
loop_
_entity.id
_entity.type
_entity.pdbx_description
1 polymer ?
#
loop_
_entity_poly.entity_id
_entity_poly.type
_entity_poly.pdbx_seq_one_letter_code
_entity_poly.pdbx_strand_id
1 'polypeptide(L)'
;ATIEQIRKEREAEKQKLSDEVETKTLGIDDLAKTFSRCIDCHNCSKVCPICYCHVCFFDSKDSEHGPVYYEIELEKKGCVSMLSETTFYHLVRLFHVSASCVGCGLCADVCPANIPLWAVSLKTGEAVQKAFDYLPGKDIEEGIPLTTFKPEEFAGVE
;
A
#
# COMPACT_ATOMS: atom_id res chain seq x y z
N ALA A 1 8.88 -8.80 -32.78
CA ALA A 1 9.06 -7.36 -33.04
C ALA A 1 7.97 -6.53 -32.35
N THR A 2 6.69 -6.79 -32.63
CA THR A 2 5.57 -5.96 -32.12
C THR A 2 5.36 -6.02 -30.60
N ILE A 3 5.48 -7.21 -29.96
CA ILE A 3 5.25 -7.34 -28.51
C ILE A 3 6.31 -6.59 -27.68
N GLU A 4 7.59 -6.67 -28.08
CA GLU A 4 8.65 -5.97 -27.36
C GLU A 4 8.55 -4.45 -27.50
N GLN A 5 8.04 -3.96 -28.64
CA GLN A 5 7.73 -2.55 -28.78
C GLN A 5 6.62 -2.13 -27.79
N ILE A 6 5.52 -2.87 -27.71
CA ILE A 6 4.42 -2.59 -26.78
C ILE A 6 4.91 -2.61 -25.32
N ARG A 7 5.78 -3.56 -24.96
CA ARG A 7 6.37 -3.61 -23.61
C ARG A 7 7.18 -2.38 -23.29
N LYS A 8 8.05 -1.93 -24.22
CA LYS A 8 8.84 -0.70 -24.05
C LYS A 8 7.96 0.54 -23.92
N GLU A 9 6.92 0.65 -24.74
CA GLU A 9 5.96 1.76 -24.68
C GLU A 9 5.23 1.79 -23.33
N ARG A 10 4.79 0.63 -22.82
CA ARG A 10 4.14 0.52 -21.50
C ARG A 10 5.07 0.89 -20.36
N GLU A 11 6.32 0.42 -20.39
CA GLU A 11 7.28 0.75 -19.34
C GLU A 11 7.62 2.25 -19.34
N ALA A 12 7.75 2.85 -20.53
CA ALA A 12 7.96 4.29 -20.65
C ALA A 12 6.79 5.11 -20.09
N GLU A 13 5.54 4.73 -20.41
CA GLU A 13 4.37 5.44 -19.88
C GLU A 13 4.22 5.23 -18.37
N LYS A 14 4.46 4.02 -17.86
CA LYS A 14 4.48 3.73 -16.43
C LYS A 14 5.50 4.60 -15.69
N GLN A 15 6.72 4.71 -16.22
CA GLN A 15 7.76 5.54 -15.63
C GLN A 15 7.35 7.02 -15.62
N LYS A 16 6.85 7.53 -16.75
CA LYS A 16 6.35 8.90 -16.87
C LYS A 16 5.25 9.21 -15.85
N LEU A 17 4.23 8.34 -15.75
CA LEU A 17 3.15 8.51 -14.77
C LEU A 17 3.67 8.47 -13.34
N SER A 18 4.61 7.58 -13.03
CA SER A 18 5.26 7.47 -11.72
C SER A 18 6.06 8.73 -11.35
N ASP A 19 6.61 9.40 -12.35
CA ASP A 19 7.34 10.67 -12.22
C ASP A 19 6.42 11.91 -12.14
N GLU A 20 5.13 11.78 -12.41
CA GLU A 20 4.17 12.87 -12.26
C GLU A 20 3.54 12.90 -10.86
N VAL A 21 3.59 11.78 -10.11
CA VAL A 21 2.98 11.69 -8.78
C VAL A 21 3.83 12.36 -7.71
N GLU A 22 3.19 13.15 -6.82
CA GLU A 22 3.83 13.85 -5.70
C GLU A 22 4.60 12.92 -4.74
N THR A 23 4.24 11.64 -4.65
CA THR A 23 4.89 10.61 -3.81
C THR A 23 6.14 10.01 -4.46
N LYS A 24 7.03 10.87 -4.99
CA LYS A 24 8.27 10.43 -5.66
C LYS A 24 9.17 9.59 -4.75
N THR A 25 9.40 10.12 -3.55
CA THR A 25 10.36 9.65 -2.56
C THR A 25 9.76 8.70 -1.52
N LEU A 26 8.43 8.55 -1.49
CA LEU A 26 7.71 7.82 -0.43
C LEU A 26 8.14 8.25 0.99
N GLY A 27 8.54 9.51 1.17
CA GLY A 27 8.91 10.04 2.48
C GLY A 27 7.69 10.09 3.40
N ILE A 28 7.92 9.97 4.72
CA ILE A 28 6.82 9.94 5.69
C ILE A 28 5.95 11.20 5.60
N ASP A 29 6.56 12.37 5.38
CA ASP A 29 5.84 13.63 5.23
C ASP A 29 5.00 13.68 3.94
N ASP A 30 5.55 13.17 2.82
CA ASP A 30 4.84 13.09 1.55
C ASP A 30 3.65 12.13 1.63
N LEU A 31 3.84 10.98 2.30
CA LEU A 31 2.79 10.00 2.54
C LEU A 31 1.71 10.57 3.46
N ALA A 32 2.09 11.19 4.58
CA ALA A 32 1.16 11.83 5.49
C ALA A 32 0.34 12.91 4.78
N LYS A 33 0.99 13.77 3.98
CA LYS A 33 0.31 14.78 3.17
C LYS A 33 -0.63 14.14 2.13
N THR A 34 -0.18 13.11 1.43
CA THR A 34 -0.98 12.44 0.40
C THR A 34 -2.23 11.78 0.98
N PHE A 35 -2.07 11.08 2.11
CA PHE A 35 -3.14 10.35 2.79
C PHE A 35 -4.01 11.23 3.69
N SER A 36 -3.61 12.47 3.98
CA SER A 36 -4.46 13.43 4.69
C SER A 36 -5.79 13.71 3.97
N ARG A 37 -5.84 13.47 2.65
CA ARG A 37 -7.07 13.59 1.84
C ARG A 37 -7.99 12.37 1.95
N CYS A 38 -7.53 11.28 2.55
CA CYS A 38 -8.32 10.06 2.68
C CYS A 38 -9.50 10.30 3.61
N ILE A 39 -10.68 9.88 3.16
CA ILE A 39 -11.94 9.98 3.92
C ILE A 39 -12.32 8.67 4.60
N ASP A 40 -11.37 7.73 4.69
CA ASP A 40 -11.53 6.45 5.38
C ASP A 40 -12.69 5.57 4.87
N CYS A 41 -13.01 5.65 3.57
CA CYS A 41 -14.14 4.90 2.97
C CYS A 41 -13.84 3.43 2.65
N HIS A 42 -12.58 2.99 2.76
CA HIS A 42 -12.09 1.63 2.48
C HIS A 42 -12.38 1.03 1.08
N ASN A 43 -12.95 1.78 0.13
CA ASN A 43 -13.20 1.27 -1.24
C ASN A 43 -11.94 0.69 -1.91
N CYS A 44 -10.78 1.29 -1.63
CA CYS A 44 -9.50 0.84 -2.17
C CYS A 44 -9.04 -0.54 -1.67
N SER A 45 -9.50 -1.02 -0.52
CA SER A 45 -9.29 -2.39 -0.07
C SER A 45 -10.40 -3.31 -0.60
N LYS A 46 -11.67 -2.87 -0.60
CA LYS A 46 -12.81 -3.68 -1.06
C LYS A 46 -12.71 -4.09 -2.54
N VAL A 47 -12.15 -3.23 -3.40
CA VAL A 47 -11.94 -3.55 -4.82
C VAL A 47 -10.67 -4.37 -5.08
N CYS A 48 -9.79 -4.51 -4.09
CA CYS A 48 -8.47 -5.07 -4.29
C CYS A 48 -8.52 -6.60 -4.17
N PRO A 49 -8.18 -7.37 -5.23
CA PRO A 49 -8.32 -8.83 -5.21
C PRO A 49 -7.39 -9.53 -4.21
N ILE A 50 -6.33 -8.85 -3.76
CA ILE A 50 -5.38 -9.35 -2.76
C ILE A 50 -5.75 -8.97 -1.33
N CYS A 51 -6.73 -8.10 -1.11
CA CYS A 51 -7.28 -7.82 0.22
C CYS A 51 -8.39 -8.81 0.55
N TYR A 52 -8.03 -10.06 0.86
CA TYR A 52 -8.97 -11.16 1.07
C TYR A 52 -9.24 -11.51 2.55
N CYS A 53 -8.72 -10.72 3.50
CA CYS A 53 -8.92 -10.96 4.93
C CYS A 53 -10.42 -11.01 5.27
N HIS A 54 -10.86 -12.08 5.94
CA HIS A 54 -12.25 -12.19 6.41
C HIS A 54 -12.60 -11.18 7.51
N VAL A 55 -11.61 -10.81 8.32
CA VAL A 55 -11.72 -9.83 9.40
C VAL A 55 -10.62 -8.80 9.19
N CYS A 56 -11.00 -7.54 9.05
CA CYS A 56 -10.08 -6.42 8.95
C CYS A 56 -10.13 -5.63 10.26
N PHE A 57 -8.98 -5.34 10.85
CA PHE A 57 -8.87 -4.48 12.06
C PHE A 57 -9.58 -3.13 11.84
N PHE A 58 -9.38 -2.51 10.67
CA PHE A 58 -9.97 -1.21 10.35
C PHE A 58 -11.48 -1.24 10.11
N ASP A 59 -12.08 -2.42 9.94
CA ASP A 59 -13.54 -2.55 9.89
C ASP A 59 -14.12 -2.99 11.26
N SER A 60 -13.26 -3.20 12.28
CA SER A 60 -13.68 -3.61 13.62
C SER A 60 -13.79 -2.41 14.56
N LYS A 61 -14.58 -2.58 15.63
CA LYS A 61 -14.71 -1.58 16.71
C LYS A 61 -13.40 -1.28 17.42
N ASP A 62 -12.42 -2.18 17.34
CA ASP A 62 -11.12 -1.99 17.97
C ASP A 62 -10.27 -0.93 17.28
N SER A 63 -10.62 -0.55 16.04
CA SER A 63 -10.02 0.58 15.34
C SER A 63 -10.56 1.94 15.79
N GLU A 64 -11.69 1.96 16.49
CA GLU A 64 -12.28 3.19 17.01
C GLU A 64 -11.62 3.58 18.34
N HIS A 65 -11.17 4.83 18.43
CA HIS A 65 -10.62 5.36 19.67
C HIS A 65 -11.73 5.93 20.57
N GLY A 66 -11.62 5.69 21.88
CA GLY A 66 -12.52 6.29 22.88
C GLY A 66 -12.20 7.77 23.17
N PRO A 67 -13.09 8.49 23.87
CA PRO A 67 -12.92 9.93 24.15
C PRO A 67 -11.58 10.30 24.81
N VAL A 68 -11.11 9.47 25.74
CA VAL A 68 -9.84 9.66 26.47
C VAL A 68 -8.63 9.74 25.54
N TYR A 69 -8.63 8.98 24.44
CA TYR A 69 -7.56 9.05 23.45
C TYR A 69 -7.49 10.44 22.81
N TYR A 70 -8.65 10.97 22.38
CA TYR A 70 -8.72 12.28 21.75
C TYR A 70 -8.33 13.41 22.71
N GLU A 71 -8.74 13.32 23.98
CA GLU A 71 -8.33 14.28 25.02
C GLU A 71 -6.80 14.31 25.17
N ILE A 72 -6.17 13.14 25.30
CA ILE A 72 -4.72 13.02 25.43
C ILE A 72 -3.99 13.58 24.19
N GLU A 73 -4.46 13.25 22.99
CA GLU A 73 -3.83 13.71 21.76
C GLU A 73 -4.03 15.21 21.52
N LEU A 74 -5.20 15.76 21.88
CA LEU A 74 -5.46 17.20 21.87
C LEU A 74 -4.54 17.95 22.84
N GLU A 75 -4.32 17.43 24.05
CA GLU A 75 -3.38 18.04 25.01
C GLU A 75 -1.94 18.04 24.50
N LYS A 76 -1.50 16.97 23.83
CA LYS A 76 -0.13 16.86 23.30
C LYS A 76 0.12 17.69 22.04
N LYS A 77 -0.83 17.66 21.10
CA LYS A 77 -0.64 18.18 19.73
C LYS A 77 -1.36 19.50 19.48
N GLY A 78 -2.31 19.87 20.35
CA GLY A 78 -3.19 21.04 20.17
C GLY A 78 -4.28 20.86 19.10
N CYS A 79 -4.24 19.76 18.35
CA CYS A 79 -5.23 19.38 17.36
C CYS A 79 -5.27 17.84 17.23
N VAL A 80 -6.42 17.30 16.80
CA VAL A 80 -6.58 15.87 16.52
C VAL A 80 -7.47 15.71 15.29
N SER A 81 -7.12 14.77 14.41
CA SER A 81 -8.01 14.37 13.31
C SER A 81 -9.22 13.65 13.89
N MET A 82 -10.43 13.98 13.41
CA MET A 82 -11.63 13.21 13.74
C MET A 82 -11.70 11.89 12.97
N LEU A 83 -11.07 11.80 11.80
CA LEU A 83 -10.95 10.52 11.08
C LEU A 83 -9.90 9.66 11.75
N SER A 84 -10.10 8.34 11.67
CA SER A 84 -9.12 7.35 12.11
C SER A 84 -7.76 7.59 11.46
N GLU A 85 -6.70 6.99 12.00
CA GLU A 85 -5.33 7.16 11.53
C GLU A 85 -5.15 6.68 10.06
N THR A 86 -5.52 7.52 9.09
CA THR A 86 -5.57 7.17 7.65
C THR A 86 -4.20 6.76 7.11
N THR A 87 -3.14 7.40 7.62
CA THR A 87 -1.75 7.02 7.30
C THR A 87 -1.46 5.61 7.79
N PHE A 88 -1.86 5.28 9.01
CA PHE A 88 -1.66 3.94 9.57
C PHE A 88 -2.44 2.87 8.77
N TYR A 89 -3.69 3.15 8.40
CA TYR A 89 -4.46 2.29 7.49
C TYR A 89 -3.70 1.97 6.20
N HIS A 90 -3.19 3.01 5.53
CA HIS A 90 -2.47 2.82 4.27
C HIS A 90 -1.14 2.07 4.45
N LEU A 91 -0.41 2.30 5.55
CA LEU A 91 0.82 1.56 5.86
C LEU A 91 0.55 0.07 6.08
N VAL A 92 -0.45 -0.27 6.89
CA VAL A 92 -0.83 -1.69 7.14
C VAL A 92 -1.31 -2.34 5.85
N ARG A 93 -2.13 -1.63 5.05
CA ARG A 93 -2.56 -2.13 3.75
C ARG A 93 -1.37 -2.41 2.85
N LEU A 94 -0.42 -1.48 2.72
CA LEU A 94 0.80 -1.66 1.92
C LEU A 94 1.62 -2.85 2.38
N PHE A 95 1.77 -3.03 3.70
CA PHE A 95 2.45 -4.19 4.27
C PHE A 95 1.80 -5.51 3.83
N HIS A 96 0.47 -5.62 3.91
CA HIS A 96 -0.25 -6.85 3.50
C HIS A 96 -0.18 -7.13 1.99
N VAL A 97 -0.21 -6.10 1.15
CA VAL A 97 -0.46 -6.26 -0.30
C VAL A 97 0.79 -6.12 -1.17
N SER A 98 1.86 -5.51 -0.67
CA SER A 98 3.04 -5.15 -1.48
C SER A 98 3.67 -6.34 -2.20
N ALA A 99 3.84 -7.47 -1.51
CA ALA A 99 4.42 -8.68 -2.07
C ALA A 99 3.64 -9.23 -3.28
N SER A 100 2.32 -8.99 -3.36
CA SER A 100 1.44 -9.54 -4.41
C SER A 100 0.83 -8.47 -5.33
N CYS A 101 1.24 -7.21 -5.18
CA CYS A 101 0.69 -6.11 -5.98
C CYS A 101 1.19 -6.20 -7.43
N VAL A 102 0.27 -6.29 -8.38
CA VAL A 102 0.56 -6.33 -9.84
C VAL A 102 0.30 -5.00 -10.56
N GLY A 103 0.02 -3.93 -9.82
CA GLY A 103 -0.24 -2.61 -10.41
C GLY A 103 -1.53 -2.52 -11.23
N CYS A 104 -2.60 -3.24 -10.85
CA CYS A 104 -3.87 -3.26 -11.61
C CYS A 104 -4.67 -1.95 -11.63
N GLY A 105 -4.30 -0.95 -10.82
CA GLY A 105 -4.92 0.38 -10.83
C GLY A 105 -6.26 0.52 -10.12
N LEU A 106 -7.02 -0.57 -9.90
CA LEU A 106 -8.38 -0.54 -9.35
C LEU A 106 -8.54 0.31 -8.08
N CYS A 107 -7.55 0.28 -7.18
CA CYS A 107 -7.58 1.05 -5.95
C CYS A 107 -7.62 2.58 -6.17
N ALA A 108 -6.98 3.07 -7.24
CA ALA A 108 -7.02 4.48 -7.60
C ALA A 108 -8.33 4.85 -8.32
N ASP A 109 -8.82 3.97 -9.21
CA ASP A 109 -10.06 4.19 -9.98
C ASP A 109 -11.28 4.41 -9.08
N VAL A 110 -11.35 3.72 -7.94
CA VAL A 110 -12.48 3.82 -7.00
C VAL A 110 -12.29 4.90 -5.93
N CYS A 111 -11.16 5.61 -5.90
CA CYS A 111 -10.85 6.55 -4.83
C CYS A 111 -11.58 7.89 -5.04
N PRO A 112 -12.59 8.24 -4.20
CA PRO A 112 -13.33 9.50 -4.39
C PRO A 112 -12.48 10.74 -4.10
N ALA A 113 -11.35 10.58 -3.38
CA ALA A 113 -10.43 11.66 -3.05
C ALA A 113 -9.30 11.85 -4.09
N ASN A 114 -9.32 11.09 -5.20
CA ASN A 114 -8.26 11.12 -6.22
C ASN A 114 -6.86 10.97 -5.62
N ILE A 115 -6.71 9.99 -4.71
CA ILE A 115 -5.41 9.62 -4.17
C ILE A 115 -4.75 8.66 -5.17
N PRO A 116 -3.50 8.91 -5.59
CA PRO A 116 -2.78 8.08 -6.56
C PRO A 116 -2.28 6.78 -5.89
N LEU A 117 -3.21 5.97 -5.37
CA LEU A 117 -2.93 4.75 -4.62
C LEU A 117 -2.16 3.72 -5.43
N TRP A 118 -2.37 3.70 -6.75
CA TRP A 118 -1.65 2.82 -7.67
C TRP A 118 -0.14 3.10 -7.61
N ALA A 119 0.29 4.36 -7.58
CA ALA A 119 1.70 4.73 -7.65
C ALA A 119 2.43 4.35 -6.35
N VAL A 120 1.79 4.62 -5.20
CA VAL A 120 2.34 4.22 -3.90
C VAL A 120 2.41 2.70 -3.78
N SER A 121 1.32 2.00 -4.15
CA SER A 121 1.26 0.53 -4.07
C SER A 121 2.26 -0.14 -5.02
N LEU A 122 2.42 0.38 -6.23
CA LEU A 122 3.33 -0.13 -7.24
C LEU A 122 4.79 0.05 -6.81
N LYS A 123 5.20 1.26 -6.42
CA LYS A 123 6.59 1.50 -5.96
C LYS A 123 6.95 0.65 -4.74
N THR A 124 6.03 0.57 -3.77
CA THR A 124 6.24 -0.27 -2.57
C THR A 124 6.31 -1.74 -2.96
N GLY A 125 5.40 -2.20 -3.85
CA GLY A 125 5.38 -3.56 -4.35
C GLY A 125 6.67 -3.93 -5.07
N GLU A 126 7.15 -3.10 -5.99
CA GLU A 126 8.41 -3.32 -6.73
C GLU A 126 9.62 -3.39 -5.78
N ALA A 127 9.67 -2.54 -4.77
CA ALA A 127 10.74 -2.57 -3.77
C ALA A 127 10.73 -3.88 -2.97
N VAL A 128 9.56 -4.33 -2.51
CA VAL A 128 9.40 -5.57 -1.75
C VAL A 128 9.67 -6.80 -2.63
N GLN A 129 9.06 -6.86 -3.81
CA GLN A 129 9.24 -7.93 -4.79
C GLN A 129 10.71 -8.10 -5.19
N LYS A 130 11.41 -6.99 -5.43
CA LYS A 130 12.85 -7.00 -5.70
C LYS A 130 13.67 -7.50 -4.50
N ALA A 131 13.30 -7.13 -3.27
CA ALA A 131 14.01 -7.55 -2.08
C ALA A 131 13.96 -9.08 -1.85
N PHE A 132 12.87 -9.72 -2.29
CA PHE A 132 12.67 -11.17 -2.18
C PHE A 132 12.90 -11.95 -3.49
N ASP A 133 13.35 -11.29 -4.55
CA ASP A 133 13.41 -11.85 -5.92
C ASP A 133 12.11 -12.56 -6.34
N TYR A 134 10.97 -11.96 -5.98
CA TYR A 134 9.64 -12.56 -6.14
C TYR A 134 8.86 -11.85 -7.24
N LEU A 135 8.31 -12.61 -8.19
CA LEU A 135 7.42 -12.09 -9.23
C LEU A 135 5.99 -12.61 -8.99
N PRO A 136 5.02 -11.75 -8.63
CA PRO A 136 3.67 -12.20 -8.30
C PRO A 136 3.01 -12.95 -9.45
N GLY A 137 2.49 -14.15 -9.16
CA GLY A 137 1.74 -14.96 -10.13
C GLY A 137 2.58 -15.61 -11.22
N LYS A 138 3.93 -15.59 -11.12
CA LYS A 138 4.83 -16.29 -12.05
C LYS A 138 4.69 -17.82 -11.95
N ASP A 139 4.59 -18.33 -10.73
CA ASP A 139 4.44 -19.74 -10.40
C ASP A 139 3.38 -19.90 -9.31
N ILE A 140 2.52 -20.92 -9.44
CA ILE A 140 1.45 -21.22 -8.48
C ILE A 140 2.02 -21.98 -7.27
N GLU A 141 3.09 -22.74 -7.48
CA GLU A 141 3.74 -23.52 -6.42
C GLU A 141 4.71 -22.66 -5.58
N GLU A 142 5.11 -21.48 -6.10
CA GLU A 142 5.94 -20.53 -5.36
C GLU A 142 5.09 -19.74 -4.34
N GLY A 143 5.24 -20.07 -3.06
CA GLY A 143 4.56 -19.38 -1.97
C GLY A 143 4.93 -17.90 -1.86
N ILE A 144 4.03 -17.09 -1.30
CA ILE A 144 4.28 -15.67 -1.04
C ILE A 144 5.40 -15.57 0.03
N PRO A 145 6.43 -14.71 -0.15
CA PRO A 145 7.55 -14.61 0.78
C PRO A 145 7.14 -14.38 2.24
N LEU A 146 6.13 -13.54 2.49
CA LEU A 146 5.63 -13.25 3.85
C LEU A 146 4.96 -14.43 4.56
N THR A 147 4.67 -15.51 3.83
CA THR A 147 3.98 -16.70 4.34
C THR A 147 4.84 -17.96 4.26
N THR A 148 6.06 -17.83 3.76
CA THR A 148 6.98 -18.93 3.52
C THR A 148 8.24 -18.71 4.35
N PHE A 149 8.76 -19.78 4.94
CA PHE A 149 10.02 -19.73 5.67
C PHE A 149 11.09 -20.50 4.90
N LYS A 150 12.22 -19.86 4.60
CA LYS A 150 13.40 -20.55 4.08
C LYS A 150 14.53 -20.49 5.11
N PRO A 151 15.07 -21.63 5.56
CA PRO A 151 16.15 -21.66 6.56
C PRO A 151 17.36 -20.80 6.19
N GLU A 152 17.64 -20.66 4.89
CA GLU A 152 18.80 -19.94 4.36
C GLU A 152 18.62 -18.42 4.33
N GLU A 153 17.40 -17.88 4.46
CA GLU A 153 17.11 -16.44 4.38
C GLU A 153 17.68 -15.63 5.56
N PHE A 154 17.92 -16.26 6.71
CA PHE A 154 18.43 -15.61 7.94
C PHE A 154 19.76 -16.18 8.44
N ALA A 155 20.49 -16.94 7.63
CA ALA A 155 21.71 -17.63 8.07
C ALA A 155 22.87 -16.70 8.54
N GLY A 156 22.74 -15.38 8.38
CA GLY A 156 23.75 -14.38 8.76
C GLY A 156 23.35 -13.42 9.89
N VAL A 157 22.20 -13.64 10.55
CA VAL A 157 21.74 -12.82 11.69
C VAL A 157 21.89 -13.65 12.97
N GLU A 158 23.07 -13.58 13.59
CA GLU A 158 23.28 -14.00 15.00
C GLU A 158 22.87 -12.90 15.98
#